data_AF-A0A2S6RYT9-F1
#
_entry.id   AF-A0A2S6RYT9-F1
#
_cell.length_a   1.000
_cell.length_b   1.000
_cell.length_c   1.000
_cell.angle_alpha   90.00
_cell.angle_beta   90.00
_cell.angle_gamma   90.00
#
_symmetry.space_group_name_H-M   'P 1'
#
loop_
_entity.id
_entity.type
_entity.pdbx_description
1 polymer ?
#
loop_
_entity_poly.entity_id
_entity_poly.type
_entity_poly.pdbx_seq_one_letter_code
_entity_poly.pdbx_strand_id
1 'polypeptide(L)'
;FDLLYITDNDTIHDPDFLSVLREIYNLSAVNFEKKMPIGLFNSIFHSDPKNIIQNDNLLSIRKTCPGVSQCYDRSMVTKILDFLNKNPVYETLYGFDYHWPASLGVPFIQSNVSYVEHFARDKDEKGIHSDFNEDDPIKDFERDRAQSPTSYLQKIRMKIIDKILSA
;
A
#
# COMPACT_ATOMS: atom_id res chain seq x y z
N PHE A 1 16.66 1.49 -12.77
CA PHE A 1 15.84 1.13 -11.60
C PHE A 1 15.39 -0.30 -11.76
N ASP A 2 15.68 -1.15 -10.78
CA ASP A 2 15.25 -2.55 -10.79
C ASP A 2 13.86 -2.72 -10.19
N LEU A 3 13.48 -1.79 -9.30
CA LEU A 3 12.16 -1.70 -8.67
C LEU A 3 11.59 -0.28 -8.80
N LEU A 4 10.27 -0.20 -8.97
CA LEU A 4 9.43 1.00 -8.86
C LEU A 4 8.51 0.81 -7.66
N TYR A 5 8.62 1.69 -6.67
CA TYR A 5 7.71 1.71 -5.51
C TYR A 5 6.84 2.96 -5.59
N ILE A 6 5.53 2.78 -5.50
CA ILE A 6 4.50 3.82 -5.58
C ILE A 6 3.86 3.96 -4.20
N THR A 7 3.66 5.21 -3.78
CA THR A 7 3.10 5.56 -2.48
C THR A 7 2.45 6.94 -2.53
N ASP A 8 1.57 7.21 -1.56
CA ASP A 8 0.85 8.48 -1.46
C ASP A 8 1.65 9.49 -0.62
N ASN A 9 1.40 10.78 -0.85
CA ASN A 9 2.11 11.88 -0.21
C ASN A 9 1.70 12.11 1.25
N ASP A 10 0.66 11.44 1.73
CA ASP A 10 0.09 11.50 3.08
C ASP A 10 0.37 10.22 3.89
N THR A 11 1.46 9.55 3.56
CA THR A 11 1.94 8.35 4.25
C THR A 11 3.26 8.58 4.98
N ILE A 12 3.51 7.77 6.01
CA ILE A 12 4.80 7.69 6.68
C ILE A 12 5.31 6.26 6.64
N HIS A 13 6.54 6.09 6.17
CA HIS A 13 7.24 4.81 6.14
C HIS A 13 8.01 4.57 7.44
N ASP A 14 8.04 3.31 7.84
CA ASP A 14 9.04 2.82 8.78
C ASP A 14 10.45 2.96 8.17
N PRO A 15 11.50 3.34 8.94
CA PRO A 15 12.87 3.45 8.42
C PRO A 15 13.39 2.19 7.73
N ASP A 16 12.93 1.01 8.16
CA ASP A 16 13.36 -0.29 7.65
C ASP A 16 12.53 -0.76 6.43
N PHE A 17 11.56 0.03 5.97
CA PHE A 17 10.65 -0.39 4.88
C PHE A 17 11.41 -0.83 3.62
N LEU A 18 12.49 -0.12 3.25
CA LEU A 18 13.24 -0.40 2.04
C LEU A 18 14.04 -1.70 2.15
N SER A 19 14.61 -2.01 3.33
CA SER A 19 15.28 -3.28 3.59
C SER A 19 14.30 -4.44 3.49
N VAL A 20 13.14 -4.31 4.14
CA VAL A 20 12.10 -5.34 4.14
C VAL A 20 11.55 -5.56 2.73
N LEU A 21 11.32 -4.49 1.97
CA LEU A 21 10.87 -4.58 0.58
C LEU A 21 11.82 -5.42 -0.27
N ARG A 22 13.13 -5.17 -0.13
CA ARG A 22 14.18 -5.88 -0.88
C ARG A 22 14.29 -7.33 -0.44
N GLU A 23 14.15 -7.61 0.84
CA GLU A 23 14.16 -8.97 1.37
C GLU A 23 12.99 -9.78 0.80
N ILE A 24 11.76 -9.25 0.87
CA ILE A 24 10.58 -9.90 0.30
C ILE A 24 10.76 -10.09 -1.22
N TYR A 25 11.30 -9.09 -1.92
CA TYR A 25 11.59 -9.22 -3.35
C TYR A 25 12.55 -10.36 -3.65
N ASN A 26 13.67 -10.44 -2.94
CA ASN A 26 14.67 -11.50 -3.13
C ASN A 26 14.09 -12.88 -2.81
N LEU A 27 13.34 -13.02 -1.72
CA LEU A 27 12.67 -14.28 -1.36
C LEU A 27 11.65 -14.69 -2.41
N SER A 28 10.86 -13.73 -2.91
CA SER A 28 9.84 -14.03 -3.91
C SER A 28 10.41 -14.48 -5.25
N ALA A 29 11.57 -13.93 -5.64
CA ALA A 29 12.27 -14.31 -6.87
C ALA A 29 12.82 -15.74 -6.83
N VAL A 30 13.01 -16.33 -5.65
CA VAL A 30 13.51 -17.70 -5.47
C VAL A 30 12.38 -18.69 -5.27
N ASN A 31 11.34 -18.32 -4.51
CA ASN A 31 10.35 -19.27 -4.00
C ASN A 31 9.09 -19.39 -4.86
N PHE A 32 8.87 -18.49 -5.81
CA PHE A 32 7.67 -18.51 -6.67
C PHE A 32 8.04 -18.64 -8.15
N GLU A 33 7.25 -19.43 -8.87
CA GLU A 33 7.40 -19.62 -10.32
C GLU A 33 7.24 -18.30 -11.09
N LYS A 34 6.38 -17.40 -10.58
CA LYS A 34 6.17 -16.06 -11.12
C LYS A 34 6.43 -15.03 -10.02
N LYS A 35 7.21 -14.01 -10.37
CA LYS A 35 7.36 -12.83 -9.52
C LYS A 35 6.02 -12.13 -9.35
N MET A 36 5.74 -11.71 -8.14
CA MET A 36 4.52 -11.01 -7.75
C MET A 36 4.87 -9.59 -7.30
N PRO A 37 4.02 -8.58 -7.58
CA PRO A 37 4.18 -7.26 -6.98
C PRO A 37 4.05 -7.33 -5.45
N ILE A 38 4.66 -6.36 -4.76
CA ILE A 38 4.79 -6.38 -3.29
C ILE A 38 4.10 -5.18 -2.66
N GLY A 39 3.39 -5.41 -1.57
CA GLY A 39 2.82 -4.37 -0.71
C GLY A 39 3.33 -4.43 0.72
N LEU A 40 3.56 -3.27 1.31
CA LEU A 40 4.02 -3.12 2.70
C LEU A 40 2.99 -2.46 3.62
N PHE A 41 1.79 -2.18 3.09
CA PHE A 41 0.70 -1.61 3.86
C PHE A 41 -0.37 -2.66 4.12
N ASN A 42 -0.53 -3.04 5.38
CA ASN A 42 -1.63 -3.90 5.81
C ASN A 42 -2.69 -3.02 6.47
N SER A 43 -3.71 -2.59 5.72
CA SER A 43 -4.70 -1.64 6.24
C SER A 43 -5.99 -2.33 6.71
N ILE A 44 -6.70 -1.70 7.64
CA ILE A 44 -8.03 -2.14 8.08
C ILE A 44 -9.04 -2.08 6.92
N PHE A 45 -8.97 -1.06 6.09
CA PHE A 45 -9.91 -0.86 4.99
C PHE A 45 -9.79 -1.98 3.94
N HIS A 46 -8.58 -2.50 3.73
CA HIS A 46 -8.29 -3.53 2.71
C HIS A 46 -8.13 -4.94 3.30
N SER A 47 -8.65 -5.19 4.51
CA SER A 47 -8.51 -6.47 5.21
C SER A 47 -9.68 -7.45 5.03
N ASP A 48 -10.53 -7.29 4.01
CA ASP A 48 -11.59 -8.27 3.72
C ASP A 48 -10.96 -9.67 3.51
N PRO A 49 -11.34 -10.69 4.29
CA PRO A 49 -10.82 -12.05 4.16
C PRO A 49 -10.94 -12.62 2.75
N LYS A 50 -11.93 -12.19 1.95
CA LYS A 50 -12.11 -12.61 0.54
C LYS A 50 -10.97 -12.19 -0.37
N ASN A 51 -10.17 -11.19 0.04
CA ASN A 51 -8.98 -10.72 -0.67
C ASN A 51 -7.77 -11.66 -0.47
N ILE A 52 -7.76 -12.44 0.61
CA ILE A 52 -6.65 -13.30 0.99
C ILE A 52 -6.76 -14.65 0.26
N ILE A 53 -5.74 -14.99 -0.53
CA ILE A 53 -5.61 -16.28 -1.23
C ILE A 53 -4.87 -17.28 -0.34
N GLN A 54 -3.77 -16.81 0.27
CA GLN A 54 -2.95 -17.57 1.19
C GLN A 54 -2.43 -16.63 2.26
N ASN A 55 -2.26 -17.14 3.48
CA ASN A 55 -1.72 -16.38 4.59
C ASN A 55 -0.78 -17.26 5.41
N ASP A 56 0.39 -16.76 5.72
CA ASP A 56 1.27 -17.29 6.75
C ASP A 56 1.48 -16.25 7.87
N ASN A 57 2.48 -16.45 8.73
CA ASN A 57 2.70 -15.54 9.87
C ASN A 57 3.29 -14.19 9.46
N LEU A 58 4.03 -14.12 8.34
CA LEU A 58 4.79 -12.94 7.93
C LEU A 58 4.21 -12.27 6.69
N LEU A 59 3.70 -13.06 5.75
CA LEU A 59 3.24 -12.65 4.44
C LEU A 59 1.84 -13.21 4.14
N SER A 60 1.10 -12.48 3.32
CA SER A 60 -0.12 -12.96 2.67
C SER A 60 -0.02 -12.80 1.16
N ILE A 61 -0.60 -13.75 0.44
CA ILE A 61 -0.87 -13.62 -0.99
C ILE A 61 -2.29 -13.06 -1.14
N ARG A 62 -2.43 -11.91 -1.79
CA ARG A 62 -3.70 -11.18 -1.90
C ARG A 62 -4.07 -10.88 -3.35
N LYS A 63 -5.38 -10.84 -3.64
CA LYS A 63 -5.90 -10.50 -4.97
C LYS A 63 -5.64 -9.03 -5.32
N THR A 64 -5.67 -8.17 -4.31
CA THR A 64 -5.51 -6.71 -4.42
C THR A 64 -4.63 -6.20 -3.28
N CYS A 65 -4.03 -5.03 -3.48
CA CYS A 65 -3.14 -4.39 -2.53
C CYS A 65 -3.44 -2.88 -2.49
N PRO A 66 -3.41 -2.22 -1.32
CA PRO A 66 -3.65 -0.77 -1.23
C PRO A 66 -2.73 0.03 -2.16
N GLY A 67 -3.28 1.01 -2.89
CA GLY A 67 -2.52 1.85 -3.82
C GLY A 67 -1.33 2.59 -3.19
N VAL A 68 -1.46 2.94 -1.90
CA VAL A 68 -0.45 3.68 -1.13
C VAL A 68 0.87 2.91 -0.90
N SER A 69 0.93 1.62 -1.29
CA SER A 69 2.11 0.79 -1.09
C SER A 69 2.17 -0.34 -2.12
N GLN A 70 2.68 -0.04 -3.31
CA GLN A 70 2.83 -1.03 -4.38
C GLN A 70 4.22 -0.98 -4.99
N CYS A 71 4.88 -2.14 -5.07
CA CYS A 71 6.19 -2.31 -5.65
C CYS A 71 6.15 -3.24 -6.87
N TYR A 72 6.83 -2.80 -7.93
CA TYR A 72 6.90 -3.49 -9.20
C TYR A 72 8.36 -3.61 -9.64
N ASP A 73 8.71 -4.71 -10.30
CA ASP A 73 9.98 -4.76 -11.02
C ASP A 73 9.85 -4.24 -12.45
N ARG A 74 10.99 -4.06 -13.11
CA ARG A 74 11.03 -3.55 -14.49
C ARG A 74 10.16 -4.35 -15.46
N SER A 75 10.08 -5.68 -15.32
CA SER A 75 9.30 -6.52 -16.21
C SER A 75 7.80 -6.31 -16.01
N MET A 76 7.37 -6.12 -14.76
CA MET A 76 5.99 -5.77 -14.42
C MET A 76 5.62 -4.40 -14.95
N VAL A 77 6.48 -3.39 -14.72
CA VAL A 77 6.27 -2.03 -15.22
C VAL A 77 6.14 -2.03 -16.75
N THR A 78 6.98 -2.80 -17.45
CA THR A 78 6.89 -2.91 -18.92
C THR A 78 5.53 -3.43 -19.37
N LYS A 79 5.02 -4.48 -18.72
CA LYS A 79 3.68 -5.03 -19.02
C LYS A 79 2.56 -4.03 -18.73
N ILE A 80 2.65 -3.30 -17.63
CA ILE A 80 1.69 -2.25 -17.26
C ILE A 80 1.70 -1.15 -18.33
N LEU A 81 2.87 -0.67 -18.75
CA LEU A 81 2.99 0.34 -19.80
C LEU A 81 2.45 -0.17 -21.15
N ASP A 82 2.74 -1.41 -21.52
CA ASP A 82 2.19 -2.02 -22.74
C ASP A 82 0.65 -2.12 -22.70
N PHE A 83 0.10 -2.39 -21.52
CA PHE A 83 -1.35 -2.40 -21.29
C PHE A 83 -1.94 -0.98 -21.42
N LEU A 84 -1.34 0.02 -20.78
CA LEU A 84 -1.79 1.41 -20.82
C LEU A 84 -1.69 2.01 -22.22
N ASN A 85 -0.62 1.72 -22.97
CA ASN A 85 -0.45 2.16 -24.36
C ASN A 85 -1.59 1.64 -25.27
N LYS A 86 -2.12 0.46 -24.98
CA LYS A 86 -3.26 -0.13 -25.72
C LYS A 86 -4.61 0.35 -25.18
N ASN A 87 -4.66 0.80 -23.92
CA ASN A 87 -5.88 1.15 -23.21
C ASN A 87 -5.68 2.45 -22.39
N PRO A 88 -5.44 3.60 -23.04
CA PRO A 88 -5.00 4.83 -22.37
C PRO A 88 -6.01 5.38 -21.35
N VAL A 89 -7.28 5.00 -21.45
CA VAL A 89 -8.31 5.36 -20.47
C VAL A 89 -7.95 4.94 -19.04
N TYR A 90 -7.18 3.87 -18.85
CA TYR A 90 -6.80 3.37 -17.52
C TYR A 90 -5.64 4.15 -16.88
N GLU A 91 -5.02 5.10 -17.58
CA GLU A 91 -4.00 5.96 -16.99
C GLU A 91 -4.60 6.91 -15.96
N THR A 92 -5.79 7.43 -16.22
CA THR A 92 -6.47 8.44 -15.38
C THR A 92 -7.74 7.92 -14.73
N LEU A 93 -8.10 6.64 -14.96
CA LEU A 93 -9.29 6.06 -14.38
C LEU A 93 -9.10 5.89 -12.86
N TYR A 94 -10.09 6.31 -12.08
CA TYR A 94 -10.13 6.02 -10.66
C TYR A 94 -9.98 4.51 -10.40
N GLY A 95 -9.19 4.15 -9.39
CA GLY A 95 -8.86 2.75 -9.12
C GLY A 95 -7.67 2.22 -9.92
N PHE A 96 -6.73 3.08 -10.31
CA PHE A 96 -5.50 2.67 -11.02
C PHE A 96 -4.75 1.57 -10.26
N ASP A 97 -4.78 1.63 -8.94
CA ASP A 97 -4.21 0.68 -7.97
C ASP A 97 -4.84 -0.72 -8.05
N TYR A 98 -6.00 -0.85 -8.70
CA TYR A 98 -6.60 -2.14 -9.10
C TYR A 98 -6.32 -2.46 -10.57
N HIS A 99 -6.49 -1.49 -11.47
CA HIS A 99 -6.44 -1.71 -12.91
C HIS A 99 -5.04 -2.04 -13.44
N TRP A 100 -4.02 -1.31 -12.99
CA TRP A 100 -2.65 -1.52 -13.45
C TRP A 100 -2.14 -2.89 -13.05
N PRO A 101 -2.16 -3.29 -11.76
CA PRO A 101 -1.71 -4.63 -11.39
C PRO A 101 -2.58 -5.76 -11.94
N ALA A 102 -3.87 -5.55 -12.19
CA ALA A 102 -4.70 -6.56 -12.86
C ALA A 102 -4.15 -6.98 -14.24
N SER A 103 -3.48 -6.06 -14.95
CA SER A 103 -2.82 -6.36 -16.23
C SER A 103 -1.68 -7.38 -16.13
N LEU A 104 -1.11 -7.56 -14.93
CA LEU A 104 -0.02 -8.51 -14.69
C LEU A 104 -0.51 -9.97 -14.62
N GLY A 105 -1.79 -10.18 -14.30
CA GLY A 105 -2.39 -11.51 -14.17
C GLY A 105 -1.79 -12.34 -13.03
N VAL A 106 -1.26 -11.70 -11.99
CA VAL A 106 -0.68 -12.33 -10.79
C VAL A 106 -1.18 -11.62 -9.53
N PRO A 107 -1.27 -12.32 -8.38
CA PRO A 107 -1.63 -11.71 -7.11
C PRO A 107 -0.45 -10.91 -6.52
N PHE A 108 -0.70 -10.23 -5.41
CA PHE A 108 0.30 -9.53 -4.62
C PHE A 108 0.86 -10.39 -3.50
N ILE A 109 2.13 -10.16 -3.15
CA ILE A 109 2.67 -10.52 -1.84
C ILE A 109 2.53 -9.29 -0.94
N GLN A 110 1.90 -9.44 0.21
CA GLN A 110 1.74 -8.35 1.17
C GLN A 110 2.31 -8.75 2.53
N SER A 111 3.04 -7.84 3.17
CA SER A 111 3.45 -8.06 4.56
C SER A 111 2.23 -8.01 5.49
N ASN A 112 2.20 -8.92 6.46
CA ASN A 112 1.19 -8.90 7.52
C ASN A 112 1.50 -7.86 8.61
N VAL A 113 2.75 -7.40 8.68
CA VAL A 113 3.16 -6.21 9.44
C VAL A 113 3.10 -5.01 8.51
N SER A 114 2.51 -3.91 8.98
CA SER A 114 2.50 -2.68 8.21
C SER A 114 3.78 -1.89 8.45
N TYR A 115 4.52 -1.60 7.38
CA TYR A 115 5.69 -0.71 7.36
C TYR A 115 5.36 0.67 6.79
N VAL A 116 4.07 0.92 6.56
CA VAL A 116 3.52 2.21 6.12
C VAL A 116 2.34 2.54 7.04
N GLU A 117 2.14 3.82 7.30
CA GLU A 117 0.96 4.36 7.94
C GLU A 117 0.35 5.43 7.03
N HIS A 118 -0.97 5.44 6.90
CA HIS A 118 -1.71 6.37 6.06
C HIS A 118 -2.52 7.33 6.95
N PHE A 119 -2.48 8.63 6.62
CA PHE A 119 -3.13 9.67 7.42
C PHE A 119 -4.34 10.33 6.74
N ALA A 120 -4.56 10.11 5.44
CA ALA A 120 -5.83 10.30 4.71
C ALA A 120 -6.51 11.68 4.76
N ARG A 121 -5.91 12.68 5.40
CA ARG A 121 -6.37 14.08 5.46
C ARG A 121 -5.26 14.98 5.98
N ASP A 122 -5.43 16.28 5.73
CA ASP A 122 -4.77 17.30 6.52
C ASP A 122 -5.78 18.01 7.44
N LYS A 123 -5.39 19.16 8.01
CA LYS A 123 -6.27 19.93 8.89
C LYS A 123 -7.49 20.48 8.17
N ASP A 124 -7.31 20.98 6.95
CA ASP A 124 -8.27 21.81 6.22
C ASP A 124 -8.90 21.07 5.03
N GLU A 125 -8.29 19.97 4.57
CA GLU A 125 -8.70 19.18 3.41
C GLU A 125 -8.80 17.68 3.74
N LYS A 126 -9.74 17.02 3.05
CA LYS A 126 -9.96 15.57 3.15
C LYS A 126 -9.27 14.81 2.03
N GLY A 127 -8.68 13.67 2.36
CA GLY A 127 -8.35 12.64 1.38
C GLY A 127 -9.53 11.72 1.08
N ILE A 128 -9.33 10.79 0.16
CA ILE A 128 -10.38 9.86 -0.32
C ILE A 128 -10.88 8.95 0.82
N HIS A 129 -10.03 8.63 1.79
CA HIS A 129 -10.36 7.77 2.92
C HIS A 129 -10.76 8.54 4.19
N SER A 130 -11.12 9.82 4.08
CA SER A 130 -11.59 10.65 5.19
C SER A 130 -13.02 11.15 4.94
N ASP A 131 -13.84 11.17 5.99
CA ASP A 131 -15.17 11.81 5.97
C ASP A 131 -15.11 13.27 6.43
N PHE A 132 -13.92 13.76 6.78
CA PHE A 132 -13.64 15.10 7.30
C PHE A 132 -14.45 15.42 8.56
N ASN A 133 -14.23 14.60 9.60
CA ASN A 133 -14.93 14.75 10.88
C ASN A 133 -14.36 15.95 11.65
N GLU A 134 -15.13 17.03 11.77
CA GLU A 134 -14.72 18.24 12.52
C GLU A 134 -14.76 18.03 14.04
N ASP A 135 -15.79 17.34 14.54
CA ASP A 135 -15.98 17.12 15.99
C ASP A 135 -15.01 16.08 16.57
N ASP A 136 -14.59 15.11 15.75
CA ASP A 136 -13.71 14.01 16.13
C ASP A 136 -12.80 13.61 14.97
N PRO A 137 -11.77 14.42 14.67
CA PRO A 137 -10.86 14.20 13.55
C PRO A 137 -10.09 12.88 13.65
N ILE A 138 -9.99 12.27 14.85
CA ILE A 138 -9.32 10.98 15.05
C ILE A 138 -9.99 9.87 14.22
N LYS A 139 -11.32 9.92 14.04
CA LYS A 139 -12.05 8.92 13.25
C LYS A 139 -11.56 8.82 11.80
N ASP A 140 -11.12 9.93 11.22
CA ASP A 140 -10.60 9.94 9.85
C ASP A 140 -9.30 9.14 9.76
N PHE A 141 -8.38 9.34 10.71
CA PHE A 141 -7.10 8.62 10.75
C PHE A 141 -7.29 7.12 11.04
N GLU A 142 -8.40 6.71 11.64
CA GLU A 142 -8.70 5.31 11.97
C GLU A 142 -9.30 4.52 10.79
N ARG A 143 -9.90 5.20 9.81
CA ARG A 143 -10.67 4.54 8.73
C ARG A 143 -9.80 3.66 7.83
N ASP A 144 -8.59 4.10 7.52
CA ASP A 144 -7.63 3.36 6.71
C ASP A 144 -6.30 3.18 7.43
N ARG A 145 -6.31 3.02 8.76
CA ARG A 145 -5.06 2.83 9.52
C ARG A 145 -4.39 1.50 9.25
N ALA A 146 -3.10 1.46 9.54
CA ALA A 146 -2.32 0.24 9.63
C ALA A 146 -2.88 -0.79 10.65
N GLN A 147 -2.96 -2.03 10.22
CA GLN A 147 -3.06 -3.25 11.03
C GLN A 147 -1.66 -3.76 11.34
N SER A 148 -1.44 -4.14 12.60
CA SER A 148 -0.14 -4.64 13.07
C SER A 148 1.05 -3.76 12.62
N PRO A 149 1.03 -2.43 12.84
CA PRO A 149 2.14 -1.57 12.47
C PRO A 149 3.41 -1.93 13.25
N THR A 150 4.57 -1.59 12.70
CA THR A 150 5.85 -1.68 13.42
C THR A 150 5.83 -0.86 14.71
N SER A 151 6.71 -1.19 15.66
CA SER A 151 6.85 -0.44 16.91
C SER A 151 7.24 1.03 16.68
N TYR A 152 7.98 1.32 15.60
CA TYR A 152 8.31 2.70 15.22
C TYR A 152 7.05 3.48 14.83
N LEU A 153 6.24 2.95 13.91
CA LEU A 153 5.01 3.60 13.45
C LEU A 153 4.03 3.80 14.60
N GLN A 154 3.86 2.80 15.48
CA GLN A 154 3.06 2.92 16.70
C GLN A 154 3.51 4.10 17.57
N LYS A 155 4.82 4.26 17.76
CA LYS A 155 5.40 5.29 18.63
C LYS A 155 5.21 6.70 18.08
N ILE A 156 5.20 6.86 16.75
CA ILE A 156 5.12 8.20 16.13
C ILE A 156 3.70 8.60 15.76
N ARG A 157 2.75 7.66 15.62
CA ARG A 157 1.41 7.90 15.06
C ARG A 157 0.71 9.13 15.64
N MET A 158 0.53 9.20 16.95
CA MET A 158 -0.16 10.35 17.58
C MET A 158 0.58 11.66 17.39
N LYS A 159 1.92 11.65 17.41
CA LYS A 159 2.72 12.86 17.17
C LYS A 159 2.53 13.40 15.75
N ILE A 160 2.39 12.50 14.78
CA ILE A 160 2.11 12.88 13.39
C ILE A 160 0.69 13.43 13.28
N ILE A 161 -0.31 12.77 13.87
CA ILE A 161 -1.70 13.26 13.90
C ILE A 161 -1.79 14.65 14.52
N ASP A 162 -1.20 14.85 15.70
CA ASP A 162 -1.17 16.15 16.38
C ASP A 162 -0.52 17.22 15.51
N LYS A 163 0.55 16.88 14.79
CA LYS A 163 1.22 17.79 13.88
C LYS A 163 0.37 18.14 12.66
N ILE A 164 -0.34 17.17 12.09
CA ILE A 164 -1.26 17.38 10.98
C ILE A 164 -2.38 18.34 11.40
N LEU A 165 -2.99 18.11 12.57
CA LEU A 165 -4.11 18.92 13.05
C LEU A 165 -3.71 20.31 13.58
N SER A 166 -2.43 20.53 13.87
CA SER A 166 -1.90 21.81 14.36
C SER A 166 -1.23 22.68 13.30
N ALA A 167 -0.98 22.15 12.11
CA ALA A 167 -0.45 22.90 10.96
C ALA A 167 -1.34 24.09 10.56
#